data_AF-A0A094PQ92-F1
#
_entry.id   AF-A0A094PQ92-F1
#
_cell.length_a   1.000
_cell.length_b   1.000
_cell.length_c   1.000
_cell.angle_alpha   90.00
_cell.angle_beta   90.00
_cell.angle_gamma   90.00
#
_symmetry.space_group_name_H-M   'P 1'
#
loop_
_entity.id
_entity.type
_entity.pdbx_description
1 polymer ?
#
loop_
_entity_poly.entity_id
_entity_poly.type
_entity_poly.pdbx_seq_one_letter_code
_entity_poly.pdbx_strand_id
1 'polypeptide(L)'
;MNPDELARLEEERNFLLDSLRDVERERSAGDIDDEDYATLKSGYTQRAADVLKAIEAGQSTLNRRAPKSRAKAIVVSFAIVAFACLAGWLVATQSGQRLPGQTSTGGIENSTASLLSQARAINFSDPQQAIELYNDVVKLDPDNVEALTYRSWLIALIARDAADDIKIVALAAATQGLERAIQVDPKYPDAHCFLGIVRFRLAADAVGAKEQLDICAASNPPAEVMGFVSSIIEEVNAALAG
;
A
#
# COMPACT_ATOMS: atom_id res chain seq x y z
N MET A 1 15.58 -24.53 51.01
CA MET A 1 14.17 -24.72 51.43
C MET A 1 13.27 -24.54 50.22
N ASN A 2 12.32 -25.43 49.98
CA ASN A 2 11.30 -25.27 48.91
C ASN A 2 10.21 -24.26 49.39
N PRO A 3 9.63 -23.39 48.55
CA PRO A 3 8.48 -22.56 48.91
C PRO A 3 7.37 -23.25 49.71
N ASP A 4 7.02 -24.50 49.39
CA ASP A 4 5.96 -25.25 50.08
C ASP A 4 6.34 -25.59 51.53
N GLU A 5 7.62 -25.81 51.80
CA GLU A 5 8.14 -26.11 53.13
C GLU A 5 8.15 -24.86 54.02
N LEU A 6 8.43 -23.70 53.43
CA LEU A 6 8.34 -22.41 54.13
C LEU A 6 6.89 -22.08 54.52
N ALA A 7 5.94 -22.33 53.61
CA ALA A 7 4.52 -22.11 53.87
C ALA A 7 4.03 -22.95 55.07
N ARG A 8 4.44 -24.22 55.14
CA ARG A 8 4.11 -25.09 56.29
C ARG A 8 4.66 -24.58 57.63
N LEU A 9 5.88 -24.06 57.63
CA LEU A 9 6.47 -23.49 58.85
C LEU A 9 5.73 -22.21 59.28
N GLU A 10 5.29 -21.38 58.33
CA GLU A 10 4.49 -20.19 58.62
C GLU A 10 3.12 -20.53 59.23
N GLU A 11 2.48 -21.59 58.74
CA GLU A 11 1.25 -22.14 59.33
C GLU A 11 1.49 -22.65 60.76
N GLU A 12 2.55 -23.42 60.99
CA GLU A 12 2.89 -23.93 62.32
C GLU A 12 3.20 -22.80 63.32
N ARG A 13 3.91 -21.75 62.89
CA ARG A 13 4.15 -20.54 63.70
C ARG A 13 2.83 -19.91 64.13
N ASN A 14 1.89 -19.73 63.20
CA ASN A 14 0.62 -19.07 63.49
C ASN A 14 -0.18 -19.88 64.53
N PHE A 15 -0.24 -21.20 64.37
CA PHE A 15 -0.86 -22.10 65.33
C PHE A 15 -0.26 -21.95 66.74
N LEU A 16 1.07 -21.99 66.86
CA LEU A 16 1.76 -21.88 68.15
C LEU A 16 1.50 -20.53 68.85
N LEU A 17 1.46 -19.43 68.09
CA LEU A 17 1.16 -18.11 68.64
C LEU A 17 -0.30 -18.00 69.10
N ASP A 18 -1.24 -18.62 68.40
CA ASP A 18 -2.63 -18.65 68.81
C ASP A 18 -2.85 -19.53 70.05
N SER A 19 -2.16 -20.68 70.15
CA SER A 19 -2.17 -21.49 71.38
C SER A 19 -1.59 -20.75 72.58
N LEU A 20 -0.53 -19.96 72.41
CA LEU A 20 0.02 -19.12 73.50
C LEU A 20 -1.01 -18.10 74.01
N ARG A 21 -1.73 -17.45 73.09
CA ARG A 21 -2.80 -16.51 73.44
C ARG A 21 -3.98 -17.20 74.13
N ASP A 22 -4.27 -18.44 73.78
CA ASP A 22 -5.34 -19.23 74.37
C ASP A 22 -5.00 -19.62 75.82
N VAL A 23 -3.81 -20.15 76.04
CA VAL A 23 -3.29 -20.47 77.39
C VAL A 23 -3.26 -19.24 78.30
N GLU A 24 -2.93 -18.06 77.77
CA GLU A 24 -3.01 -16.80 78.53
C GLU A 24 -4.45 -16.40 78.89
N ARG A 25 -5.42 -16.66 78.01
CA ARG A 25 -6.85 -16.44 78.30
C ARG A 25 -7.35 -17.42 79.35
N GLU A 26 -7.08 -18.71 79.22
CA GLU A 26 -7.49 -19.75 80.17
C GLU A 26 -6.94 -19.47 81.58
N ARG A 27 -5.68 -19.03 81.68
CA ARG A 27 -5.11 -18.59 82.97
C ARG A 27 -5.84 -17.37 83.53
N SER A 28 -6.15 -16.38 82.69
CA SER A 28 -6.87 -15.17 83.13
C SER A 28 -8.32 -15.45 83.57
N ALA A 29 -8.94 -16.49 83.00
CA ALA A 29 -10.26 -16.98 83.38
C ALA A 29 -10.23 -17.85 84.65
N GLY A 30 -9.05 -18.31 85.06
CA GLY A 30 -8.85 -19.20 86.21
C GLY A 30 -9.11 -20.68 85.89
N ASP A 31 -9.14 -21.05 84.60
CA ASP A 31 -9.43 -22.42 84.14
C ASP A 31 -8.22 -23.36 84.27
N ILE A 32 -7.00 -22.78 84.36
CA ILE A 32 -5.74 -23.51 84.56
C ILE A 32 -4.96 -22.90 85.71
N ASP A 33 -4.21 -23.72 86.45
CA ASP A 33 -3.35 -23.24 87.53
C ASP A 33 -2.01 -22.67 87.02
N ASP A 34 -1.26 -22.04 87.93
CA ASP A 34 -0.01 -21.37 87.58
C ASP A 34 1.11 -22.34 87.17
N GLU A 35 1.09 -23.60 87.64
CA GLU A 35 2.10 -24.62 87.33
C GLU A 35 1.86 -25.19 85.92
N ASP A 36 0.62 -25.50 85.59
CA ASP A 36 0.18 -25.93 84.26
C ASP A 36 0.40 -24.83 83.22
N TYR A 37 0.04 -23.58 83.55
CA TYR A 37 0.31 -22.42 82.71
C TYR A 37 1.82 -22.26 82.41
N ALA A 38 2.68 -22.36 83.44
CA ALA A 38 4.12 -22.22 83.25
C ALA A 38 4.70 -23.30 82.33
N THR A 39 4.25 -24.54 82.49
CA THR A 39 4.67 -25.68 81.67
C THR A 39 4.24 -25.52 80.21
N LEU A 40 2.96 -25.23 79.97
CA LEU A 40 2.41 -25.04 78.62
C LEU A 40 3.06 -23.84 77.92
N LYS A 41 3.16 -22.69 78.62
CA LYS A 41 3.78 -21.49 78.06
C LYS A 41 5.23 -21.71 77.68
N SER A 42 6.02 -22.37 78.53
CA SER A 42 7.42 -22.68 78.22
C SER A 42 7.55 -23.57 76.98
N GLY A 43 6.74 -24.63 76.88
CA GLY A 43 6.75 -25.54 75.74
C GLY A 43 6.39 -24.88 74.42
N TYR A 44 5.30 -24.09 74.38
CA TYR A 44 4.90 -23.36 73.18
C TYR A 44 5.89 -22.27 72.79
N THR A 45 6.46 -21.55 73.76
CA THR A 45 7.46 -20.49 73.51
C THR A 45 8.72 -21.07 72.88
N GLN A 46 9.21 -22.21 73.38
CA GLN A 46 10.40 -22.86 72.82
C GLN A 46 10.15 -23.31 71.37
N ARG A 47 9.03 -23.98 71.10
CA ARG A 47 8.68 -24.43 69.74
C ARG A 47 8.51 -23.25 68.77
N ALA A 48 7.87 -22.17 69.22
CA ALA A 48 7.69 -20.98 68.39
C ALA A 48 9.04 -20.34 68.01
N ALA A 49 10.00 -20.29 68.96
CA ALA A 49 11.35 -19.79 68.70
C ALA A 49 12.11 -20.65 67.67
N ASP A 50 11.96 -21.98 67.72
CA ASP A 50 12.61 -22.89 66.77
C ASP A 50 12.05 -22.76 65.35
N VAL A 51 10.73 -22.65 65.22
CA VAL A 51 10.05 -22.44 63.93
C VAL A 51 10.44 -21.09 63.31
N LEU A 52 10.51 -20.02 64.11
CA LEU A 52 10.93 -18.70 63.64
C LEU A 52 12.36 -18.70 63.08
N LYS A 53 13.30 -19.37 63.74
CA LYS A 53 14.68 -19.53 63.25
C LYS A 53 14.73 -20.30 61.92
N ALA A 54 13.91 -21.34 61.78
CA ALA A 54 13.84 -22.12 60.54
C ALA A 54 13.30 -21.30 59.37
N ILE A 55 12.28 -20.46 59.59
CA ILE A 55 11.72 -19.54 58.58
C ILE A 55 12.80 -18.54 58.10
N GLU A 56 13.53 -17.92 59.03
CA GLU A 56 14.59 -16.94 58.70
C GLU A 56 15.74 -17.56 57.89
N ALA A 57 16.17 -18.77 58.28
CA ALA A 57 17.14 -19.56 57.52
C ALA A 57 16.62 -19.92 56.12
N GLY A 58 15.33 -20.23 55.98
CA GLY A 58 14.68 -20.48 54.68
C GLY A 58 14.67 -19.28 53.76
N GLN A 59 14.22 -18.12 54.27
CA GLN A 59 14.10 -16.88 53.50
C GLN A 59 15.45 -16.36 53.00
N SER A 60 16.52 -16.50 53.79
CA SER A 60 17.88 -16.13 53.37
C SER A 60 18.42 -17.01 52.22
N THR A 61 18.01 -18.28 52.13
CA THR A 61 18.38 -19.16 51.01
C THR A 61 17.61 -18.85 49.72
N LEU A 62 16.35 -18.44 49.82
CA LEU A 62 15.51 -18.09 48.65
C LEU A 62 15.91 -16.76 48.01
N ASN A 63 16.40 -15.80 48.79
CA ASN A 63 16.81 -14.48 48.30
C ASN A 63 18.14 -14.46 47.52
N ARG A 64 18.83 -15.60 47.37
CA ARG A 64 20.08 -15.68 46.61
C ARG A 64 19.86 -16.08 45.15
N ARG A 65 19.14 -15.25 44.38
CA ARG A 65 19.10 -15.38 42.90
C ARG A 65 20.08 -14.38 42.27
N ALA A 66 21.07 -14.91 41.54
CA ALA A 66 22.23 -14.18 41.02
C ALA A 66 21.87 -13.00 40.08
N PRO A 67 22.66 -11.90 40.07
CA PRO A 67 22.38 -10.75 39.22
C PRO A 67 22.74 -11.04 37.75
N LYS A 68 21.80 -10.82 36.81
CA LYS A 68 22.09 -10.84 35.37
C LYS A 68 22.90 -9.59 34.99
N SER A 69 24.00 -9.78 34.25
CA SER A 69 24.94 -8.69 33.94
C SER A 69 24.33 -7.65 32.99
N ARG A 70 24.27 -6.40 33.46
CA ARG A 70 23.75 -5.25 32.71
C ARG A 70 24.49 -5.01 31.38
N ALA A 71 25.75 -5.45 31.27
CA ALA A 71 26.55 -5.35 30.04
C ALA A 71 25.96 -6.13 28.86
N LYS A 72 25.40 -7.34 29.09
CA LYS A 72 24.73 -8.10 28.02
C LYS A 72 23.45 -7.41 27.54
N ALA A 73 22.71 -6.77 28.43
CA ALA A 73 21.50 -6.04 28.07
C ALA A 73 21.81 -4.81 27.19
N ILE A 74 22.91 -4.09 27.47
CA ILE A 74 23.33 -2.92 26.68
C ILE A 74 23.74 -3.34 25.26
N VAL A 75 24.53 -4.40 25.12
CA VAL A 75 24.98 -4.89 23.80
C VAL A 75 23.79 -5.35 22.94
N VAL A 76 22.85 -6.09 23.51
CA VAL A 76 21.65 -6.54 22.80
C VAL A 76 20.79 -5.35 22.37
N SER A 77 20.62 -4.35 23.24
CA SER A 77 19.84 -3.14 22.93
C SER A 77 20.47 -2.36 21.77
N PHE A 78 21.79 -2.20 21.77
CA PHE A 78 22.50 -1.50 20.70
C PHE A 78 22.39 -2.24 19.35
N ALA A 79 22.48 -3.58 19.36
CA ALA A 79 22.33 -4.40 18.16
C ALA A 79 20.92 -4.27 17.55
N ILE A 80 19.88 -4.22 18.38
CA ILE A 80 18.49 -4.03 17.93
C ILE A 80 18.31 -2.66 17.27
N VAL A 81 18.83 -1.59 17.89
CA VAL A 81 18.74 -0.23 17.35
C VAL A 81 19.50 -0.11 16.02
N ALA A 82 20.71 -0.66 15.93
CA ALA A 82 21.48 -0.66 14.69
C ALA A 82 20.77 -1.41 13.57
N PHE A 83 20.17 -2.57 13.88
CA PHE A 83 19.36 -3.33 12.92
C PHE A 83 18.14 -2.55 12.44
N ALA A 84 17.42 -1.89 13.35
CA ALA A 84 16.25 -1.07 13.00
C ALA A 84 16.63 0.12 12.10
N CYS A 85 17.74 0.81 12.39
CA CYS A 85 18.24 1.89 11.55
C CYS A 85 18.66 1.40 10.16
N LEU A 86 19.36 0.26 10.08
CA LEU A 86 19.74 -0.35 8.80
C LEU A 86 18.52 -0.77 7.98
N ALA A 87 17.54 -1.42 8.59
CA ALA A 87 16.29 -1.79 7.93
C ALA A 87 15.53 -0.55 7.44
N GLY A 88 15.43 0.50 8.26
CA GLY A 88 14.78 1.77 7.88
C GLY A 88 15.50 2.46 6.72
N TRP A 89 16.84 2.48 6.72
CA TRP A 89 17.62 3.05 5.62
C TRP A 89 17.47 2.25 4.33
N LEU A 90 17.50 0.91 4.39
CA LEU A 90 17.29 0.03 3.24
C LEU A 90 15.90 0.22 2.62
N VAL A 91 14.86 0.34 3.45
CA VAL A 91 13.49 0.61 2.99
C VAL A 91 13.40 1.98 2.32
N ALA A 92 14.08 3.00 2.86
CA ALA A 92 14.09 4.34 2.28
C ALA A 92 14.82 4.41 0.93
N THR A 93 15.90 3.64 0.75
CA THR A 93 16.66 3.60 -0.50
C THR A 93 16.01 2.73 -1.58
N GLN A 94 15.22 1.73 -1.18
CA GLN A 94 14.50 0.85 -2.11
C GLN A 94 13.10 1.37 -2.47
N SER A 95 12.55 2.31 -1.69
CA SER A 95 11.32 3.02 -2.02
C SER A 95 11.61 4.11 -3.05
N GLY A 96 11.69 3.72 -4.32
CA GLY A 96 11.98 4.57 -5.46
C GLY A 96 11.00 5.75 -5.66
N GLN A 97 11.47 6.75 -6.42
CA GLN A 97 10.71 7.93 -6.81
C GLN A 97 9.37 7.56 -7.46
N ARG A 98 8.29 8.20 -6.98
CA ARG A 98 6.93 8.01 -7.47
C ARG A 98 6.74 8.84 -8.75
N LEU A 99 6.38 8.19 -9.85
CA LEU A 99 5.96 8.88 -11.07
C LEU A 99 4.45 9.19 -11.00
N PRO A 100 3.97 10.31 -11.56
CA PRO A 100 2.55 10.62 -11.60
C PRO A 100 1.76 9.50 -12.31
N GLY A 101 0.74 8.92 -11.64
CA GLY A 101 -0.15 7.92 -12.24
C GLY A 101 -0.20 6.53 -11.57
N GLN A 102 0.64 6.23 -10.57
CA GLN A 102 0.56 4.97 -9.82
C GLN A 102 -0.46 5.05 -8.66
N THR A 103 -1.37 4.07 -8.57
CA THR A 103 -2.34 3.95 -7.47
C THR A 103 -1.71 3.30 -6.23
N SER A 104 -2.12 3.76 -5.04
CA SER A 104 -1.59 3.32 -3.73
C SER A 104 -1.86 1.85 -3.37
N THR A 105 -2.76 1.20 -4.07
CA THR A 105 -3.02 -0.23 -3.99
C THR A 105 -2.43 -0.86 -5.25
N GLY A 106 -1.48 -1.79 -5.09
CA GLY A 106 -0.66 -2.38 -6.17
C GLY A 106 -1.36 -2.38 -7.53
N GLY A 107 -0.88 -1.52 -8.44
CA GLY A 107 -1.48 -1.36 -9.75
C GLY A 107 -1.37 -2.65 -10.55
N ILE A 108 -2.45 -3.05 -11.20
CA ILE A 108 -2.39 -4.06 -12.25
C ILE A 108 -1.49 -3.47 -13.34
N GLU A 109 -0.33 -4.08 -13.61
CA GLU A 109 0.60 -3.61 -14.64
C GLU A 109 -0.11 -3.39 -16.00
N ASN A 110 -1.20 -4.13 -16.24
CA ASN A 110 -2.05 -4.10 -17.43
C ASN A 110 -3.44 -3.46 -17.22
N SER A 111 -3.57 -2.41 -16.40
CA SER A 111 -4.81 -1.62 -16.38
C SER A 111 -4.93 -0.75 -17.64
N THR A 112 -6.17 -0.44 -18.07
CA THR A 112 -6.42 0.52 -19.16
C THR A 112 -5.66 1.83 -18.96
N ALA A 113 -5.63 2.36 -17.74
CA ALA A 113 -4.94 3.60 -17.40
C ALA A 113 -3.41 3.50 -17.55
N SER A 114 -2.79 2.38 -17.11
CA SER A 114 -1.34 2.19 -17.24
C SER A 114 -0.93 2.00 -18.70
N LEU A 115 -1.73 1.30 -19.50
CA LEU A 115 -1.48 1.13 -20.94
C LEU A 115 -1.62 2.46 -21.70
N LEU A 116 -2.66 3.26 -21.45
CA LEU A 116 -2.83 4.58 -22.05
C LEU A 116 -1.67 5.52 -21.72
N SER A 117 -1.24 5.52 -20.45
CA SER A 117 -0.10 6.34 -20.02
C SER A 117 1.19 5.95 -20.74
N GLN A 118 1.45 4.65 -20.93
CA GLN A 118 2.62 4.17 -21.65
C GLN A 118 2.53 4.50 -23.15
N ALA A 119 1.36 4.32 -23.75
CA ALA A 119 1.13 4.61 -25.17
C ALA A 119 1.39 6.09 -25.48
N ARG A 120 0.89 7.01 -24.64
CA ARG A 120 1.17 8.45 -24.76
C ARG A 120 2.65 8.80 -24.66
N ALA A 121 3.37 8.13 -23.76
CA ALA A 121 4.79 8.41 -23.53
C ALA A 121 5.65 8.08 -24.76
N ILE A 122 5.26 7.06 -25.54
CA ILE A 122 6.04 6.58 -26.68
C ILE A 122 5.41 6.91 -28.04
N ASN A 123 4.21 7.50 -28.06
CA ASN A 123 3.39 7.71 -29.26
C ASN A 123 4.16 8.28 -30.47
N PHE A 124 5.03 9.25 -30.21
CA PHE A 124 5.80 9.94 -31.24
C PHE A 124 7.19 9.33 -31.48
N SER A 125 7.76 8.64 -30.49
CA SER A 125 9.10 8.04 -30.60
C SER A 125 9.06 6.62 -31.17
N ASP A 126 8.00 5.87 -30.88
CA ASP A 126 7.77 4.49 -31.32
C ASP A 126 6.27 4.29 -31.61
N PRO A 127 5.79 4.77 -32.78
CA PRO A 127 4.38 4.75 -33.10
C PRO A 127 3.85 3.33 -33.31
N GLN A 128 4.68 2.38 -33.73
CA GLN A 128 4.30 0.97 -33.84
C GLN A 128 4.01 0.36 -32.48
N GLN A 129 4.92 0.54 -31.50
CA GLN A 129 4.70 0.03 -30.15
C GLN A 129 3.53 0.73 -29.45
N ALA A 130 3.31 2.02 -29.73
CA ALA A 130 2.16 2.76 -29.22
C ALA A 130 0.82 2.21 -29.76
N ILE A 131 0.76 1.84 -31.04
CA ILE A 131 -0.41 1.17 -31.63
C ILE A 131 -0.74 -0.11 -30.87
N GLU A 132 0.27 -0.91 -30.50
CA GLU A 132 0.03 -2.15 -29.75
C GLU A 132 -0.49 -1.90 -28.34
N LEU A 133 0.01 -0.87 -27.65
CA LEU A 133 -0.52 -0.50 -26.34
C LEU A 133 -1.97 0.00 -26.43
N TYR A 134 -2.30 0.81 -27.45
CA TYR A 134 -3.70 1.20 -27.68
C TYR A 134 -4.58 0.02 -28.14
N ASN A 135 -4.04 -0.95 -28.90
CA ASN A 135 -4.74 -2.20 -29.21
C ASN A 135 -5.13 -2.93 -27.93
N ASP A 136 -4.20 -3.05 -26.99
CA ASP A 136 -4.44 -3.74 -25.72
C ASP A 136 -5.46 -3.00 -24.85
N VAL A 137 -5.46 -1.65 -24.88
CA VAL A 137 -6.53 -0.86 -24.27
C VAL A 137 -7.88 -1.20 -24.90
N VAL A 138 -8.01 -1.20 -26.23
CA VAL A 138 -9.27 -1.51 -26.93
C VAL A 138 -9.73 -2.95 -26.68
N LYS A 139 -8.82 -3.91 -26.44
CA LYS A 139 -9.20 -5.29 -26.05
C LYS A 139 -9.84 -5.33 -24.66
N LEU A 140 -9.39 -4.49 -23.73
CA LEU A 140 -9.90 -4.42 -22.36
C LEU A 140 -11.15 -3.55 -22.25
N ASP A 141 -11.18 -2.45 -23.00
CA ASP A 141 -12.23 -1.44 -23.04
C ASP A 141 -12.50 -1.07 -24.51
N PRO A 142 -13.40 -1.80 -25.20
CA PRO A 142 -13.67 -1.61 -26.63
C PRO A 142 -14.18 -0.23 -27.03
N ASP A 143 -14.73 0.51 -26.07
CA ASP A 143 -15.29 1.84 -26.26
C ASP A 143 -14.36 2.94 -25.70
N ASN A 144 -13.09 2.62 -25.44
CA ASN A 144 -12.12 3.61 -25.00
C ASN A 144 -11.83 4.63 -26.11
N VAL A 145 -12.44 5.81 -26.01
CA VAL A 145 -12.39 6.86 -27.04
C VAL A 145 -10.95 7.34 -27.30
N GLU A 146 -10.14 7.49 -26.25
CA GLU A 146 -8.73 7.89 -26.35
C GLU A 146 -7.94 6.89 -27.19
N ALA A 147 -8.04 5.60 -26.86
CA ALA A 147 -7.33 4.55 -27.57
C ALA A 147 -7.80 4.38 -29.02
N LEU A 148 -9.12 4.41 -29.26
CA LEU A 148 -9.68 4.37 -30.62
C LEU A 148 -9.14 5.54 -31.47
N THR A 149 -9.12 6.75 -30.90
CA THR A 149 -8.68 7.97 -31.59
C THR A 149 -7.20 7.93 -31.94
N TYR A 150 -6.33 7.76 -30.94
CA TYR A 150 -4.89 7.88 -31.16
C TYR A 150 -4.32 6.67 -31.90
N ARG A 151 -4.83 5.45 -31.68
CA ARG A 151 -4.44 4.28 -32.47
C ARG A 151 -4.70 4.51 -33.95
N SER A 152 -5.91 4.94 -34.30
CA SER A 152 -6.28 5.18 -35.69
C SER A 152 -5.47 6.30 -36.32
N TRP A 153 -5.18 7.37 -35.57
CA TRP A 153 -4.31 8.44 -36.03
C TRP A 153 -2.91 7.94 -36.39
N LEU A 154 -2.30 7.09 -35.55
CA LEU A 154 -0.98 6.52 -35.83
C LEU A 154 -0.99 5.59 -37.04
N ILE A 155 -2.04 4.78 -37.18
CA ILE A 155 -2.22 3.93 -38.36
C ILE A 155 -2.23 4.80 -39.63
N ALA A 156 -2.97 5.91 -39.62
CA ALA A 156 -2.99 6.84 -40.76
C ALA A 156 -1.63 7.51 -41.01
N LEU A 157 -0.92 7.92 -39.96
CA LEU A 157 0.41 8.52 -40.09
C LEU A 157 1.44 7.56 -40.69
N ILE A 158 1.46 6.31 -40.25
CA ILE A 158 2.35 5.28 -40.79
C ILE A 158 1.96 4.93 -42.23
N ALA A 159 0.65 4.87 -42.52
CA ALA A 159 0.15 4.53 -43.85
C ALA A 159 0.54 5.54 -44.93
N ARG A 160 0.77 6.81 -44.58
CA ARG A 160 1.11 7.87 -45.54
C ARG A 160 2.27 7.50 -46.44
N ASP A 161 3.30 6.85 -45.87
CA ASP A 161 4.55 6.52 -46.55
C ASP A 161 4.59 5.04 -46.99
N ALA A 162 3.46 4.31 -46.87
CA ALA A 162 3.34 2.91 -47.28
C ALA A 162 3.04 2.74 -48.78
N ALA A 163 3.25 1.51 -49.28
CA ALA A 163 2.81 1.10 -50.61
C ALA A 163 1.29 1.23 -50.76
N ASP A 164 0.80 1.48 -51.99
CA ASP A 164 -0.58 1.91 -52.22
C ASP A 164 -1.64 0.87 -51.79
N ASP A 165 -1.36 -0.41 -51.98
CA ASP A 165 -2.23 -1.51 -51.54
C ASP A 165 -2.38 -1.55 -50.01
N ILE A 166 -1.28 -1.36 -49.27
CA ILE A 166 -1.26 -1.29 -47.80
C ILE A 166 -1.93 0.01 -47.33
N LYS A 167 -1.62 1.12 -47.99
CA LYS A 167 -2.13 2.45 -47.66
C LYS A 167 -3.66 2.48 -47.70
N ILE A 168 -4.29 1.94 -48.74
CA ILE A 168 -5.75 1.90 -48.85
C ILE A 168 -6.38 1.19 -47.65
N VAL A 169 -5.87 0.01 -47.30
CA VAL A 169 -6.40 -0.79 -46.18
C VAL A 169 -6.19 -0.08 -44.84
N ALA A 170 -4.99 0.46 -44.63
CA ALA A 170 -4.67 1.15 -43.38
C ALA A 170 -5.48 2.44 -43.19
N LEU A 171 -5.70 3.21 -44.26
CA LEU A 171 -6.54 4.41 -44.20
C LEU A 171 -8.01 4.10 -43.95
N ALA A 172 -8.53 3.01 -44.53
CA ALA A 172 -9.88 2.55 -44.23
C ALA A 172 -10.01 2.16 -42.74
N ALA A 173 -9.03 1.42 -42.20
CA ALA A 173 -9.02 1.04 -40.79
C ALA A 173 -8.91 2.25 -39.85
N ALA A 174 -8.05 3.22 -40.18
CA ALA A 174 -7.93 4.47 -39.42
C ALA A 174 -9.23 5.28 -39.42
N THR A 175 -9.82 5.47 -40.60
CA THR A 175 -11.10 6.19 -40.78
C THR A 175 -12.19 5.53 -39.95
N GLN A 176 -12.35 4.20 -40.05
CA GLN A 176 -13.35 3.46 -39.29
C GLN A 176 -13.15 3.61 -37.78
N GLY A 177 -11.92 3.53 -37.28
CA GLY A 177 -11.67 3.65 -35.84
C GLY A 177 -11.91 5.08 -35.32
N LEU A 178 -11.63 6.11 -36.12
CA LEU A 178 -11.95 7.51 -35.79
C LEU A 178 -13.47 7.74 -35.78
N GLU A 179 -14.19 7.19 -36.77
CA GLU A 179 -15.66 7.23 -36.80
C GLU A 179 -16.25 6.48 -35.59
N ARG A 180 -15.65 5.35 -35.18
CA ARG A 180 -16.07 4.66 -33.96
C ARG A 180 -15.83 5.50 -32.71
N ALA A 181 -14.69 6.19 -32.60
CA ALA A 181 -14.43 7.11 -31.49
C ALA A 181 -15.50 8.21 -31.41
N ILE A 182 -15.85 8.82 -32.54
CA ILE A 182 -16.92 9.84 -32.63
C ILE A 182 -18.30 9.25 -32.29
N GLN A 183 -18.58 8.00 -32.67
CA GLN A 183 -19.83 7.35 -32.28
C GLN A 183 -19.94 7.13 -30.77
N VAL A 184 -18.82 6.82 -30.10
CA VAL A 184 -18.79 6.63 -28.65
C VAL A 184 -18.87 7.97 -27.91
N ASP A 185 -18.07 8.95 -28.33
CA ASP A 185 -18.12 10.32 -27.80
C ASP A 185 -18.11 11.34 -28.95
N PRO A 186 -19.29 11.85 -29.35
CA PRO A 186 -19.43 12.83 -30.42
C PRO A 186 -18.84 14.21 -30.12
N LYS A 187 -18.31 14.43 -28.91
CA LYS A 187 -17.70 15.69 -28.51
C LYS A 187 -16.19 15.57 -28.32
N TYR A 188 -15.60 14.39 -28.56
CA TYR A 188 -14.17 14.18 -28.40
C TYR A 188 -13.40 14.92 -29.50
N PRO A 189 -12.73 16.06 -29.20
CA PRO A 189 -12.27 16.99 -30.24
C PRO A 189 -11.24 16.36 -31.18
N ASP A 190 -10.30 15.62 -30.62
CA ASP A 190 -9.19 15.01 -31.35
C ASP A 190 -9.68 14.04 -32.43
N ALA A 191 -10.77 13.30 -32.19
CA ALA A 191 -11.32 12.39 -33.18
C ALA A 191 -11.84 13.14 -34.42
N HIS A 192 -12.51 14.27 -34.21
CA HIS A 192 -12.95 15.15 -35.30
C HIS A 192 -11.76 15.78 -36.04
N CYS A 193 -10.78 16.29 -35.30
CA CYS A 193 -9.58 16.89 -35.89
C CYS A 193 -8.85 15.88 -36.78
N PHE A 194 -8.55 14.69 -36.25
CA PHE A 194 -7.82 13.66 -36.98
C PHE A 194 -8.62 13.10 -38.14
N LEU A 195 -9.94 12.85 -37.98
CA LEU A 195 -10.77 12.37 -39.09
C LEU A 195 -10.81 13.37 -40.24
N GLY A 196 -10.96 14.67 -39.93
CA GLY A 196 -10.92 15.73 -40.92
C GLY A 196 -9.59 15.77 -41.69
N ILE A 197 -8.47 15.67 -40.97
CA ILE A 197 -7.13 15.64 -41.58
C ILE A 197 -6.96 14.39 -42.46
N VAL A 198 -7.34 13.21 -41.97
CA VAL A 198 -7.22 11.94 -42.71
C VAL A 198 -8.06 11.99 -43.98
N ARG A 199 -9.32 12.43 -43.90
CA ARG A 199 -10.21 12.55 -45.05
C ARG A 199 -9.62 13.46 -46.11
N PHE A 200 -9.12 14.64 -45.75
CA PHE A 200 -8.57 15.57 -46.74
C PHE A 200 -7.21 15.14 -47.29
N ARG A 201 -6.26 14.87 -46.40
CA ARG A 201 -4.85 14.65 -46.78
C ARG A 201 -4.59 13.29 -47.39
N LEU A 202 -5.34 12.28 -46.97
CA LEU A 202 -5.02 10.89 -47.28
C LEU A 202 -6.12 10.21 -48.10
N ALA A 203 -7.39 10.63 -47.96
CA ALA A 203 -8.50 10.07 -48.72
C ALA A 203 -9.04 10.98 -49.84
N ALA A 204 -8.49 12.19 -50.01
CA ALA A 204 -8.95 13.21 -50.96
C ALA A 204 -10.46 13.53 -50.86
N ASP A 205 -11.05 13.35 -49.66
CA ASP A 205 -12.44 13.64 -49.36
C ASP A 205 -12.57 15.02 -48.71
N ALA A 206 -12.64 16.05 -49.54
CA ALA A 206 -12.77 17.43 -49.07
C ALA A 206 -14.14 17.71 -48.41
N VAL A 207 -15.21 17.07 -48.89
CA VAL A 207 -16.57 17.27 -48.35
C VAL A 207 -16.66 16.71 -46.94
N GLY A 208 -16.28 15.45 -46.76
CA GLY A 208 -16.28 14.80 -45.45
C GLY A 208 -15.23 15.36 -44.51
N ALA A 209 -14.14 15.93 -45.02
CA ALA A 209 -13.16 16.64 -44.18
C ALA A 209 -13.70 17.94 -43.61
N LYS A 210 -14.41 18.75 -44.42
CA LYS A 210 -14.94 20.05 -44.00
C LYS A 210 -15.78 19.95 -42.73
N GLU A 211 -16.74 19.03 -42.72
CA GLU A 211 -17.63 18.82 -41.57
C GLU A 211 -16.84 18.57 -40.28
N GLN A 212 -15.85 17.68 -40.34
CA GLN A 212 -15.10 17.24 -39.17
C GLN A 212 -14.11 18.32 -38.69
N LEU A 213 -13.47 19.04 -39.62
CA LEU A 213 -12.57 20.14 -39.28
C LEU A 213 -13.32 21.35 -38.70
N ASP A 214 -14.53 21.64 -39.18
CA ASP A 214 -15.36 22.70 -38.62
C ASP A 214 -15.75 22.38 -37.15
N ILE A 215 -16.08 21.12 -36.85
CA ILE A 215 -16.34 20.66 -35.46
C ILE A 215 -15.08 20.74 -34.60
N CYS A 216 -13.94 20.30 -35.13
CA CYS A 216 -12.65 20.41 -34.46
C CYS A 216 -12.34 21.87 -34.09
N ALA A 217 -12.46 22.81 -35.02
CA ALA A 217 -12.23 24.22 -34.77
C ALA A 217 -13.23 24.79 -33.74
N ALA A 218 -14.51 24.42 -33.82
CA ALA A 218 -15.51 24.84 -32.84
C ALA A 218 -15.23 24.33 -31.41
N SER A 219 -14.48 23.24 -31.26
CA SER A 219 -14.08 22.67 -29.97
C SER A 219 -12.96 23.45 -29.27
N ASN A 220 -12.46 24.52 -29.89
CA ASN A 220 -11.42 25.41 -29.36
C ASN A 220 -10.14 24.66 -28.92
N PRO A 221 -9.49 23.90 -29.82
CA PRO A 221 -8.22 23.23 -29.53
C PRO A 221 -7.11 24.24 -29.20
N PRO A 222 -5.97 23.77 -28.62
CA PRO A 222 -4.81 24.62 -28.36
C PRO A 222 -4.40 25.45 -29.58
N ALA A 223 -3.92 26.67 -29.37
CA ALA A 223 -3.67 27.64 -30.46
C ALA A 223 -2.76 27.10 -31.58
N GLU A 224 -1.77 26.27 -31.24
CA GLU A 224 -0.90 25.60 -32.21
C GLU A 224 -1.68 24.64 -33.12
N VAL A 225 -2.54 23.81 -32.52
CA VAL A 225 -3.43 22.90 -33.26
C VAL A 225 -4.45 23.69 -34.06
N MET A 226 -5.02 24.77 -33.51
CA MET A 226 -5.96 25.64 -34.21
C MET A 226 -5.33 26.28 -35.46
N GLY A 227 -4.09 26.75 -35.38
CA GLY A 227 -3.38 27.31 -36.53
C GLY A 227 -3.21 26.28 -37.65
N PHE A 228 -2.86 25.04 -37.30
CA PHE A 228 -2.77 23.95 -38.26
C PHE A 228 -4.13 23.59 -38.88
N VAL A 229 -5.17 23.42 -38.05
CA VAL A 229 -6.53 23.08 -38.50
C VAL A 229 -7.09 24.17 -39.42
N SER A 230 -6.90 25.46 -39.07
CA SER A 230 -7.38 26.59 -39.87
C SER A 230 -6.76 26.60 -41.27
N SER A 231 -5.45 26.33 -41.37
CA SER A 231 -4.76 26.21 -42.66
C SER A 231 -5.38 25.09 -43.52
N ILE A 232 -5.69 23.94 -42.92
CA ILE A 232 -6.33 22.84 -43.65
C ILE A 232 -7.75 23.20 -44.09
N ILE A 233 -8.52 23.90 -43.25
CA ILE A 233 -9.87 24.37 -43.61
C ILE A 233 -9.83 25.28 -44.83
N GLU A 234 -8.85 26.18 -44.93
CA GLU A 234 -8.67 27.05 -46.11
C GLU A 234 -8.43 26.23 -47.37
N GLU A 235 -7.54 25.24 -47.30
CA GLU A 235 -7.25 24.34 -48.43
C GLU A 235 -8.46 23.48 -48.82
N VAL A 236 -9.22 22.99 -47.84
CA VAL A 236 -10.47 22.25 -48.09
C VAL A 236 -11.49 23.13 -48.80
N ASN A 237 -11.68 24.37 -48.33
CA ASN A 237 -12.61 25.31 -48.96
C ASN A 237 -12.19 25.65 -50.39
N ALA A 238 -10.89 25.81 -50.65
CA ALA A 238 -10.38 26.04 -52.00
C ALA A 238 -10.63 24.82 -52.91
N ALA A 239 -10.42 23.60 -52.41
CA ALA A 239 -10.68 22.37 -53.16
C ALA A 239 -12.17 22.16 -53.48
N LEU A 240 -13.07 22.62 -52.63
CA LEU A 240 -14.52 22.54 -52.84
C LEU A 240 -15.08 23.63 -53.77
N ALA A 241 -14.30 24.71 -53.98
CA ALA A 241 -14.69 25.83 -54.83
C ALA A 241 -14.28 25.68 -56.30
N GLY A 242 -13.34 24.76 -56.59
CA GLY A 242 -12.87 24.42 -57.94
C GLY A 242 -13.67 23.29 -58.56
#